data_AF-A0A398CKA7-F1
#
_entry.id   AF-A0A398CKA7-F1
#
_cell.length_a   1.000
_cell.length_b   1.000
_cell.length_c   1.000
_cell.angle_alpha   90.00
_cell.angle_beta   90.00
_cell.angle_gamma   90.00
#
_symmetry.space_group_name_H-M   'P 1'
#
loop_
_entity.id
_entity.type
_entity.pdbx_description
1 polymer ?
#
loop_
_entity_poly.entity_id
_entity_poly.type
_entity_poly.pdbx_seq_one_letter_code
_entity_poly.pdbx_strand_id
1 'polypeptide(L)'
;MLLKRGKIVIVIDGSRFASYCPSVFSDFMHAMDDEYEMFWMSRALLLLRYLSLFLTLTLPAAYISIVSYNPEIFRVQLTLSIAGSRLVVPYPSFIEVFIMLFMIEALTEASLRLPRYIGSTAATVGGLILGQAVQQAGLVSSIMIIVTSSLRFPISSFRTPRSATPFDLRNTSSSQRRFFSE
;
A
#
# COMPACT_ATOMS: atom_id res chain seq x y z
N MET A 1 11.02 -19.02 -13.17
CA MET A 1 9.56 -18.87 -13.11
C MET A 1 8.98 -18.35 -14.43
N LEU A 2 9.39 -17.17 -14.90
CA LEU A 2 8.82 -16.52 -16.09
C LEU A 2 9.04 -17.32 -17.40
N LEU A 3 10.22 -17.93 -17.60
CA LEU A 3 10.47 -18.80 -18.76
C LEU A 3 9.61 -20.08 -18.76
N LYS A 4 9.33 -20.68 -17.59
CA LYS A 4 8.47 -21.88 -17.49
C LYS A 4 7.01 -21.58 -17.87
N ARG A 5 6.58 -20.32 -17.70
CA ARG A 5 5.26 -19.83 -18.11
C ARG A 5 5.24 -19.28 -19.54
N GLY A 6 6.30 -19.50 -20.34
CA GLY A 6 6.37 -19.08 -21.73
C GLY A 6 6.53 -17.56 -21.94
N LYS A 7 7.01 -16.84 -20.92
CA LYS A 7 7.20 -15.38 -21.03
C LYS A 7 8.58 -15.04 -21.57
N ILE A 8 8.61 -14.02 -22.43
CA ILE A 8 9.81 -13.42 -23.00
C ILE A 8 10.40 -12.47 -21.95
N VAL A 9 11.67 -12.65 -21.60
CA VAL A 9 12.39 -11.78 -20.67
C VAL A 9 13.40 -10.96 -21.46
N ILE A 10 13.29 -9.64 -21.36
CA ILE A 10 14.17 -8.65 -21.98
C ILE A 10 15.14 -8.15 -20.91
N VAL A 11 16.41 -8.45 -21.10
CA VAL A 11 17.51 -7.97 -20.25
C VAL A 11 18.31 -6.96 -21.07
N ILE A 12 18.36 -5.72 -20.59
CA ILE A 12 19.12 -4.64 -21.21
C ILE A 12 20.43 -4.49 -20.43
N ASP A 13 21.55 -4.52 -21.15
CA ASP A 13 22.87 -4.34 -20.54
C ASP A 13 22.96 -2.95 -19.87
N GLY A 14 23.32 -2.92 -18.58
CA GLY A 14 23.34 -1.72 -17.75
C GLY A 14 22.12 -1.48 -16.85
N SER A 15 21.00 -2.19 -17.03
CA SER A 15 19.85 -2.12 -16.12
C SER A 15 19.90 -3.22 -15.05
N ARG A 16 19.68 -2.84 -13.77
CA ARG A 16 19.49 -3.82 -12.68
C ARG A 16 18.12 -4.53 -12.72
N PHE A 17 17.26 -4.16 -13.67
CA PHE A 17 15.90 -4.69 -13.80
C PHE A 17 15.75 -5.44 -15.13
N ALA A 18 15.33 -6.71 -15.05
CA ALA A 18 14.88 -7.50 -16.18
C ALA A 18 13.36 -7.32 -16.35
N SER A 19 12.92 -6.94 -17.55
CA SER A 19 11.49 -6.77 -17.87
C SER A 19 10.96 -8.02 -18.56
N TYR A 20 9.69 -8.39 -18.35
CA TYR A 20 9.09 -9.56 -18.99
C TYR A 20 7.78 -9.21 -19.70
N CYS A 21 7.49 -9.91 -20.81
CA CYS A 21 6.33 -9.73 -21.67
C CYS A 21 5.87 -11.11 -22.19
N PRO A 22 4.56 -11.36 -22.41
CA PRO A 22 3.41 -10.51 -22.08
C PRO A 22 3.15 -10.47 -20.57
N SER A 23 2.73 -9.30 -20.08
CA SER A 23 2.24 -9.14 -18.72
C SER A 23 0.71 -9.10 -18.75
N VAL A 24 0.07 -10.06 -18.08
CA VAL A 24 -1.39 -10.08 -17.90
C VAL A 24 -1.75 -9.55 -16.51
N PHE A 25 -2.97 -9.03 -16.33
CA PHE A 25 -3.41 -8.48 -15.05
C PHE A 25 -3.22 -9.46 -13.87
N SER A 26 -3.41 -10.75 -14.11
CA SER A 26 -3.20 -11.79 -13.09
C SER A 26 -1.75 -11.91 -12.62
N ASP A 27 -0.77 -11.51 -13.42
CA ASP A 27 0.64 -11.55 -13.03
C ASP A 27 0.99 -10.54 -11.95
N PHE A 28 0.26 -9.41 -11.88
CA PHE A 28 0.43 -8.42 -10.82
C PHE A 28 -0.12 -8.90 -9.47
N MET A 29 -0.96 -9.93 -9.47
CA MET A 29 -1.54 -10.52 -8.25
C MET A 29 -0.66 -11.61 -7.65
N HIS A 30 0.29 -12.15 -8.41
CA HIS A 30 1.20 -13.20 -7.98
C HIS A 30 2.55 -12.60 -7.54
N ALA A 31 2.93 -12.81 -6.28
CA ALA A 31 4.26 -12.46 -5.80
C ALA A 31 5.23 -13.63 -6.02
N MET A 32 6.53 -13.34 -6.12
CA MET A 32 7.57 -14.37 -6.26
C MET A 32 7.63 -15.31 -5.04
N ASP A 33 7.27 -14.82 -3.85
CA ASP A 33 7.26 -15.61 -2.61
C ASP A 33 6.05 -16.57 -2.51
N ASP A 34 4.94 -16.30 -3.21
CA ASP A 34 3.71 -17.11 -3.07
C ASP A 34 3.86 -18.53 -3.65
N GLU A 35 4.89 -18.78 -4.48
CA GLU A 35 5.17 -20.11 -5.05
C GLU A 35 6.05 -20.99 -4.15
N TYR A 36 6.73 -20.41 -3.16
CA TYR A 36 7.52 -21.15 -2.17
C TYR A 36 6.68 -21.58 -0.95
N GLU A 37 5.49 -21.02 -0.82
CA GLU A 37 4.54 -21.30 0.25
C GLU A 37 3.68 -22.55 -0.02
N MET A 38 3.10 -23.12 1.04
CA MET A 38 2.16 -24.23 0.91
C MET A 38 0.95 -23.85 0.06
N PHE A 39 0.46 -24.79 -0.75
CA PHE A 39 -0.63 -24.58 -1.72
C PHE A 39 -1.87 -23.89 -1.11
N TRP A 40 -2.27 -24.30 0.10
CA TRP A 40 -3.42 -23.71 0.81
C TRP A 40 -3.18 -22.26 1.23
N MET A 41 -1.98 -21.95 1.74
CA MET A 41 -1.58 -20.60 2.15
C MET A 41 -1.54 -19.65 0.95
N SER A 42 -0.89 -20.08 -0.13
CA SER A 42 -0.77 -19.31 -1.37
C SER A 42 -2.13 -18.95 -1.98
N ARG A 43 -3.07 -19.90 -2.01
CA ARG A 43 -4.44 -19.65 -2.52
C ARG A 43 -5.26 -18.73 -1.62
N ALA A 44 -5.13 -18.87 -0.30
CA ALA A 44 -5.78 -17.98 0.66
C ALA A 44 -5.28 -16.53 0.50
N LEU A 45 -3.97 -16.33 0.34
CA LEU A 45 -3.37 -15.02 0.09
C LEU A 45 -3.87 -14.41 -1.22
N LEU A 46 -3.92 -15.19 -2.31
CA LEU A 46 -4.47 -14.74 -3.59
C LEU A 46 -5.93 -14.29 -3.48
N LEU A 47 -6.77 -15.04 -2.77
CA LEU A 47 -8.17 -14.67 -2.59
C LEU A 47 -8.31 -13.37 -1.79
N LEU A 48 -7.55 -13.23 -0.71
CA LEU A 48 -7.50 -12.02 0.11
C LEU A 48 -7.01 -10.81 -0.73
N ARG A 49 -6.05 -11.02 -1.62
CA ARG A 49 -5.56 -10.02 -2.58
C ARG A 49 -6.66 -9.54 -3.53
N TYR A 50 -7.41 -10.44 -4.16
CA TYR A 50 -8.54 -10.04 -5.02
C TYR A 50 -9.67 -9.36 -4.25
N LEU A 51 -10.04 -9.91 -3.08
CA LEU A 51 -11.08 -9.33 -2.22
C LEU A 51 -10.72 -7.90 -1.81
N SER A 52 -9.46 -7.70 -1.43
CA SER A 52 -8.99 -6.42 -0.95
C SER A 52 -8.93 -5.35 -2.05
N LEU A 53 -8.51 -5.71 -3.27
CA LEU A 53 -8.61 -4.80 -4.42
C LEU A 53 -10.06 -4.37 -4.68
N PHE A 54 -11.01 -5.31 -4.61
CA PHE A 54 -12.43 -5.02 -4.79
C PHE A 54 -12.97 -4.08 -3.71
N LEU A 55 -12.63 -4.34 -2.44
CA LEU A 55 -13.07 -3.52 -1.30
C LEU A 55 -12.47 -2.11 -1.34
N THR A 56 -11.18 -1.96 -1.67
CA THR A 56 -10.50 -0.67 -1.77
C THR A 56 -11.14 0.24 -2.83
N LEU A 57 -11.66 -0.31 -3.94
CA LEU A 57 -12.34 0.49 -4.97
C LEU A 57 -13.80 0.79 -4.61
N THR A 58 -14.51 -0.20 -4.05
CA THR A 58 -15.97 -0.12 -3.86
C THR A 58 -16.36 0.66 -2.61
N LEU A 59 -15.63 0.52 -1.49
CA LEU A 59 -16.00 1.18 -0.22
C LEU A 59 -15.89 2.71 -0.24
N PRO A 60 -14.85 3.35 -0.79
CA PRO A 60 -14.78 4.81 -0.84
C PRO A 60 -15.93 5.39 -1.69
N ALA A 61 -16.22 4.76 -2.82
CA ALA A 61 -17.34 5.14 -3.69
C ALA A 61 -18.69 4.98 -2.97
N ALA A 62 -18.89 3.85 -2.29
CA ALA A 62 -20.10 3.60 -1.51
C ALA A 62 -20.27 4.62 -0.36
N TYR A 63 -19.18 4.95 0.36
CA TYR A 63 -19.20 5.94 1.42
C TYR A 63 -19.60 7.33 0.90
N ILE A 64 -18.97 7.81 -0.18
CA ILE A 64 -19.30 9.11 -0.78
C ILE A 64 -20.76 9.13 -1.24
N SER A 65 -21.24 8.06 -1.88
CA SER A 65 -22.63 7.96 -2.33
C SER A 65 -23.63 8.05 -1.17
N ILE A 66 -23.41 7.31 -0.09
CA ILE A 66 -24.33 7.31 1.07
C ILE A 66 -24.35 8.69 1.72
N VAL A 67 -23.17 9.26 1.95
CA VAL A 67 -23.01 10.54 2.63
C VAL A 67 -23.55 11.72 1.81
N SER A 68 -23.41 11.67 0.48
CA SER A 68 -23.86 12.75 -0.39
C SER A 68 -25.36 12.73 -0.67
N TYR A 69 -26.01 11.55 -0.67
CA TYR A 69 -27.42 11.43 -1.03
C TYR A 69 -28.36 11.23 0.17
N ASN A 70 -27.95 10.53 1.24
CA ASN A 70 -28.80 10.25 2.40
C ASN A 70 -28.01 10.17 3.73
N PRO A 71 -27.65 11.31 4.34
CA PRO A 71 -26.99 11.31 5.65
C PRO A 71 -27.89 10.77 6.79
N GLU A 72 -29.21 10.70 6.58
CA GLU A 72 -30.21 10.25 7.56
C GLU A 72 -30.19 8.75 7.86
N ILE A 73 -29.45 7.95 7.08
CA ILE A 73 -29.28 6.51 7.31
C ILE A 73 -28.53 6.24 8.63
N PHE A 74 -27.75 7.21 9.12
CA PHE A 74 -27.15 7.17 10.45
C PHE A 74 -28.15 7.67 11.51
N ARG A 75 -28.26 6.95 12.63
CA ARG A 75 -29.12 7.29 13.78
C ARG A 75 -28.98 8.77 14.14
N VAL A 76 -30.07 9.48 14.44
CA VAL A 76 -30.14 10.94 14.70
C VAL A 76 -29.02 11.49 15.61
N GLN A 77 -28.56 10.72 16.60
CA GLN A 77 -27.45 11.08 17.49
C GLN A 77 -26.08 11.12 16.77
N LEU A 78 -25.83 10.23 15.81
CA LEU A 78 -24.66 10.27 14.93
C LEU A 78 -24.78 11.41 13.94
N THR A 79 -25.97 11.68 13.40
CA THR A 79 -26.20 12.79 12.47
C THR A 79 -25.95 14.15 13.13
N LEU A 80 -26.31 14.33 14.41
CA LEU A 80 -25.98 15.54 15.19
C LEU A 80 -24.48 15.69 15.47
N SER A 81 -23.76 14.59 15.77
CA SER A 81 -22.31 14.61 15.93
C SER A 81 -21.59 14.86 14.59
N ILE A 82 -22.10 14.29 13.50
CA ILE A 82 -21.62 14.52 12.14
C ILE A 82 -21.92 15.97 11.71
N ALA A 83 -23.11 16.51 11.96
CA ALA A 83 -23.46 17.90 11.70
C ALA A 83 -22.62 18.87 12.53
N GLY A 84 -22.34 18.55 13.81
CA GLY A 84 -21.43 19.30 14.67
C GLY A 84 -19.98 19.30 14.18
N SER A 85 -19.48 18.16 13.66
CA SER A 85 -18.15 18.11 13.02
C SER A 85 -18.12 18.77 11.64
N ARG A 86 -19.24 18.81 10.91
CA ARG A 86 -19.38 19.48 9.60
C ARG A 86 -19.53 21.00 9.70
N LEU A 87 -19.94 21.55 10.85
CA LEU A 87 -19.88 23.00 11.07
C LEU A 87 -18.44 23.54 11.01
N VAL A 88 -17.45 22.68 11.27
CA VAL A 88 -16.03 23.02 11.24
C VAL A 88 -15.41 22.76 9.85
N VAL A 89 -15.99 21.87 9.04
CA VAL A 89 -15.43 21.45 7.75
C VAL A 89 -16.24 22.04 6.58
N PRO A 90 -15.72 23.06 5.86
CA PRO A 90 -16.47 23.77 4.81
C PRO A 90 -16.54 23.03 3.45
N TYR A 91 -15.97 21.82 3.35
CA TYR A 91 -15.79 21.12 2.07
C TYR A 91 -16.79 19.99 1.84
N PRO A 92 -17.21 19.74 0.58
CA PRO A 92 -17.97 18.54 0.23
C PRO A 92 -17.11 17.28 0.43
N SER A 93 -17.74 16.17 0.80
CA SER A 93 -17.07 14.93 1.20
C SER A 93 -16.16 14.33 0.11
N PHE A 94 -16.36 14.68 -1.16
CA PHE A 94 -15.44 14.30 -2.24
C PHE A 94 -14.04 14.94 -2.09
N ILE A 95 -13.99 16.25 -1.80
CA ILE A 95 -12.72 16.99 -1.66
C ILE A 95 -11.97 16.50 -0.41
N GLU A 96 -12.72 16.25 0.66
CA GLU A 96 -12.23 15.69 1.90
C GLU A 96 -11.49 14.35 1.70
N VAL A 97 -12.09 13.42 0.93
CA VAL A 97 -11.45 12.15 0.55
C VAL A 97 -10.17 12.39 -0.23
N PHE A 98 -10.20 13.29 -1.22
CA PHE A 98 -9.06 13.52 -2.09
C PHE A 98 -7.84 14.03 -1.31
N ILE A 99 -8.06 14.98 -0.39
CA ILE A 99 -7.02 15.50 0.50
C ILE A 99 -6.46 14.39 1.40
N MET A 100 -7.33 13.62 2.05
CA MET A 100 -6.89 12.54 2.94
C MET A 100 -6.11 11.46 2.19
N LEU A 101 -6.60 11.05 1.01
CA LEU A 101 -5.96 10.06 0.17
C LEU A 101 -4.58 10.53 -0.27
N PHE A 102 -4.47 11.79 -0.72
CA PHE A 102 -3.20 12.39 -1.10
C PHE A 102 -2.20 12.43 0.06
N MET A 103 -2.63 12.84 1.26
CA MET A 103 -1.76 12.90 2.44
C MET A 103 -1.21 11.52 2.83
N ILE A 104 -2.06 10.49 2.81
CA ILE A 104 -1.64 9.12 3.10
C ILE A 104 -0.67 8.61 2.03
N GLU A 105 -0.92 8.90 0.74
CA GLU A 105 -0.01 8.53 -0.35
C GLU A 105 1.36 9.20 -0.20
N ALA A 106 1.38 10.50 0.05
CA ALA A 106 2.60 11.27 0.26
C ALA A 106 3.40 10.73 1.45
N LEU A 107 2.73 10.42 2.56
CA LEU A 107 3.35 9.81 3.74
C LEU A 107 3.93 8.42 3.44
N THR A 108 3.21 7.61 2.66
CA THR A 108 3.69 6.29 2.26
C THR A 108 4.94 6.40 1.39
N GLU A 109 4.93 7.31 0.41
CA GLU A 109 6.05 7.56 -0.50
C GLU A 109 7.28 8.07 0.25
N ALA A 110 7.08 8.97 1.22
CA ALA A 110 8.14 9.44 2.11
C ALA A 110 8.72 8.29 2.96
N SER A 111 7.86 7.43 3.50
CA SER A 111 8.27 6.28 4.33
C SER A 111 9.08 5.24 3.55
N LEU A 112 8.81 5.06 2.25
CA LEU A 112 9.56 4.16 1.38
C LEU A 112 10.97 4.64 1.05
N ARG A 113 11.21 5.96 1.14
CA ARG A 113 12.52 6.58 0.91
C ARG A 113 13.44 6.53 2.12
N LEU A 114 12.88 6.23 3.30
CA LEU A 114 13.66 6.11 4.53
C LEU A 114 14.34 4.74 4.66
N PRO A 115 15.50 4.66 5.34
CA PRO A 115 16.14 3.39 5.66
C PRO A 115 15.19 2.45 6.41
N ARG A 116 15.28 1.15 6.12
CA ARG A 116 14.31 0.12 6.56
C ARG A 116 14.08 0.06 8.07
N TYR A 117 15.07 0.44 8.88
CA TYR A 117 15.00 0.48 10.34
C TYR A 117 14.21 1.67 10.90
N ILE A 118 14.01 2.73 10.11
CA ILE A 118 13.36 3.98 10.52
C ILE A 118 12.03 4.18 9.77
N GLY A 119 11.89 3.59 8.57
CA GLY A 119 10.69 3.75 7.73
C GLY A 119 9.39 3.27 8.38
N SER A 120 9.40 2.16 9.13
CA SER A 120 8.20 1.68 9.84
C SER A 120 7.80 2.60 11.00
N THR A 121 8.78 3.07 11.79
CA THR A 121 8.53 4.01 12.90
C THR A 121 8.01 5.35 12.37
N ALA A 122 8.61 5.87 11.29
CA ALA A 122 8.18 7.11 10.66
C ALA A 122 6.76 7.01 10.06
N ALA A 123 6.41 5.87 9.46
CA ALA A 123 5.07 5.64 8.93
C ALA A 123 4.00 5.63 10.03
N THR A 124 4.27 4.92 11.14
CA THR A 124 3.31 4.80 12.26
C THR A 124 3.14 6.12 12.99
N VAL A 125 4.26 6.77 13.37
CA VAL A 125 4.22 8.05 14.11
C VAL A 125 3.66 9.16 13.22
N GLY A 126 4.10 9.22 11.96
CA GLY A 126 3.59 10.17 10.99
C GLY A 126 2.09 10.00 10.76
N GLY A 127 1.61 8.77 10.56
CA GLY A 127 0.19 8.49 10.33
C GLY A 127 -0.70 8.91 11.51
N LEU A 128 -0.27 8.66 12.74
CA LEU A 128 -0.99 9.06 13.95
C LEU A 128 -1.06 10.59 14.08
N ILE A 129 0.09 11.27 13.97
CA ILE A 129 0.15 12.74 14.11
C ILE A 129 -0.64 13.41 13.00
N LEU A 130 -0.53 12.94 11.76
CA LEU A 130 -1.24 13.50 10.61
C LEU A 130 -2.76 13.31 10.77
N GLY A 131 -3.20 12.13 11.20
CA GLY A 131 -4.62 11.87 11.49
C GLY A 131 -5.18 12.77 12.60
N GLN A 132 -4.43 12.93 13.69
CA GLN A 132 -4.84 13.81 14.80
C GLN A 132 -4.87 15.28 14.38
N ALA A 133 -3.84 15.76 13.68
CA ALA A 133 -3.73 17.15 13.25
C ALA A 133 -4.84 17.53 12.25
N VAL A 134 -5.13 16.64 11.29
CA VAL A 134 -6.17 16.85 10.28
C VAL A 134 -7.57 16.87 10.92
N GLN A 135 -7.82 16.02 11.90
CA GLN A 135 -9.07 16.02 12.67
C GLN A 135 -9.22 17.31 13.50
N GLN A 136 -8.16 17.74 14.19
CA GLN A 136 -8.18 18.96 15.01
C GLN A 136 -8.30 20.24 14.17
N ALA A 137 -7.70 20.27 12.99
CA ALA A 137 -7.80 21.38 12.05
C ALA A 137 -9.18 21.46 11.36
N GLY A 138 -10.06 20.48 11.58
CA GLY A 138 -11.37 20.42 10.93
C GLY A 138 -11.29 20.31 9.41
N LEU A 139 -10.21 19.72 8.89
CA LEU A 139 -10.05 19.51 7.45
C LEU A 139 -10.79 18.25 6.97
N VAL A 140 -10.91 17.25 7.85
CA VAL A 140 -11.51 15.93 7.57
C VAL A 140 -12.22 15.42 8.83
N SER A 141 -13.38 14.76 8.66
CA SER A 141 -14.19 14.13 9.70
C SER A 141 -13.55 12.84 10.23
N SER A 142 -13.75 12.55 11.52
CA SER A 142 -13.23 11.33 12.17
C SER A 142 -13.66 10.05 11.46
N ILE A 143 -14.90 10.00 10.97
CA ILE A 143 -15.44 8.82 10.27
C ILE A 143 -14.70 8.62 8.94
N MET A 144 -14.39 9.70 8.24
CA MET A 144 -13.66 9.67 6.97
C MET A 144 -12.23 9.15 7.15
N ILE A 145 -11.54 9.55 8.22
CA ILE A 145 -10.19 9.09 8.56
C ILE A 145 -10.19 7.57 8.76
N ILE A 146 -11.19 7.04 9.48
CA ILE A 146 -11.31 5.59 9.74
C ILE A 146 -11.55 4.82 8.44
N VAL A 147 -12.49 5.29 7.62
CA VAL A 147 -12.83 4.66 6.33
C VAL A 147 -11.59 4.64 5.42
N THR A 148 -10.94 5.79 5.22
CA THR A 148 -9.79 5.89 4.29
C THR A 148 -8.57 5.13 4.80
N SER A 149 -8.29 5.15 6.11
CA SER A 149 -7.15 4.45 6.71
C SER A 149 -7.30 2.93 6.67
N SER A 150 -8.47 2.41 7.05
CA SER A 150 -8.73 0.95 7.02
C SER A 150 -8.68 0.37 5.60
N LEU A 151 -9.07 1.15 4.59
CA LEU A 151 -9.08 0.74 3.18
C LEU A 151 -7.72 0.79 2.48
N ARG A 152 -6.75 1.52 3.03
CA ARG A 152 -5.37 1.63 2.50
C ARG A 152 -4.51 0.39 2.78
N PHE A 153 -4.82 -0.33 3.85
CA PHE A 153 -4.05 -1.48 4.34
C PHE A 153 -3.66 -2.51 3.25
N PRO A 154 -4.53 -2.85 2.27
CA PRO A 154 -4.16 -3.83 1.26
C PRO A 154 -3.14 -3.31 0.26
N ILE A 155 -3.32 -2.09 -0.29
CA ILE A 155 -2.48 -1.53 -1.37
C ILE A 155 -0.99 -1.46 -0.96
N SER A 156 -0.73 -1.16 0.32
CA SER A 156 0.63 -1.07 0.87
C SER A 156 1.38 -2.41 0.80
N SER A 157 0.70 -3.52 1.12
CA SER A 157 1.30 -4.86 1.11
C SER A 157 1.64 -5.37 -0.30
N PHE A 158 1.08 -4.75 -1.35
CA PHE A 158 1.36 -5.11 -2.75
C PHE A 158 2.50 -4.29 -3.36
N ARG A 159 3.00 -3.26 -2.67
CA ARG A 159 4.03 -2.40 -3.23
C ARG A 159 5.39 -3.07 -3.07
N THR A 160 5.76 -3.81 -4.12
CA THR A 160 7.07 -4.38 -4.47
C THR A 160 7.46 -5.74 -3.85
N PRO A 161 7.59 -6.81 -4.67
CA PRO A 161 8.49 -7.91 -4.33
C PRO A 161 9.93 -7.36 -4.41
N ARG A 162 10.52 -7.04 -3.25
CA ARG A 162 11.94 -6.69 -3.18
C ARG A 162 12.76 -7.97 -3.18
N SER A 163 13.26 -8.34 -4.35
CA SER A 163 14.42 -9.22 -4.50
C SER A 163 15.67 -8.47 -4.01
N ALA A 164 15.89 -8.46 -2.70
CA ALA A 164 17.19 -8.11 -2.13
C ALA A 164 18.04 -9.38 -2.09
N THR A 165 18.64 -9.75 -3.22
CA THR A 165 19.85 -10.57 -3.20
C THR A 165 21.03 -9.61 -3.18
N PRO A 166 21.73 -9.41 -2.05
CA PRO A 166 23.08 -8.87 -2.11
C PRO A 166 23.92 -9.97 -2.79
N PHE A 167 24.12 -9.84 -4.10
CA PHE A 167 25.15 -10.62 -4.79
C PHE A 167 26.51 -10.04 -4.37
N ASP A 168 26.92 -10.37 -3.15
CA ASP A 168 28.29 -10.18 -2.67
C ASP A 168 29.10 -11.47 -2.87
N LEU A 169 29.22 -11.88 -4.13
CA LEU A 169 30.10 -12.99 -4.53
C LEU A 169 31.38 -12.52 -5.22
N ARG A 170 31.69 -11.21 -5.14
CA ARG A 170 32.92 -10.67 -5.74
C ARG A 170 34.08 -10.53 -4.74
N ASN A 171 33.88 -10.82 -3.45
CA ASN A 171 34.95 -10.68 -2.45
C ASN A 171 35.38 -11.95 -1.72
N THR A 172 34.82 -13.13 -2.03
CA THR A 172 35.29 -14.38 -1.41
C THR A 172 36.47 -15.01 -2.15
N SER A 173 36.67 -14.72 -3.45
CA SER A 173 37.80 -15.28 -4.22
C SER A 173 39.12 -14.52 -4.05
N SER A 174 39.10 -13.30 -3.51
CA SER A 174 40.29 -12.48 -3.24
C SER A 174 40.86 -12.72 -1.84
N SER A 175 40.03 -13.19 -0.89
CA SER A 175 40.47 -13.53 0.47
C SER A 175 41.01 -14.95 0.62
N GLN A 176 40.56 -15.91 -0.21
CA GLN A 176 41.14 -17.27 -0.19
C GLN A 176 42.53 -17.36 -0.84
N ARG A 177 42.89 -16.43 -1.74
CA ARG A 177 44.20 -16.44 -2.41
C ARG A 177 45.37 -15.96 -1.53
N ARG A 178 45.09 -15.37 -0.36
CA ARG A 178 46.13 -14.98 0.62
C ARG A 178 46.44 -16.05 1.66
N PHE A 179 45.61 -17.09 1.78
CA PHE A 179 45.83 -18.19 2.75
C PHE A 179 46.63 -19.37 2.17
N PHE A 180 46.92 -19.37 0.87
CA PHE A 180 47.72 -20.40 0.19
C PHE A 180 49.13 -19.90 -0.20
N SER A 181 49.58 -18.76 0.33
CA SER A 181 50.90 -18.19 0.06
C SER A 181 51.71 -17.89 1.32
N GLU A 182 51.54 -18.69 2.37
CA GLU A 182 52.48 -18.79 3.50
C GLU A 182 52.96 -20.24 3.63
#